data_AF-A0AA39H1Q9-F1
#
_entry.id   AF-A0AA39H1Q9-F1
#
_cell.length_a   1.000
_cell.length_b   1.000
_cell.length_c   1.000
_cell.angle_alpha   90.00
_cell.angle_beta   90.00
_cell.angle_gamma   90.00
#
_symmetry.space_group_name_H-M   'P 1'
#
loop_
_entity.id
_entity.type
_entity.pdbx_description
1 polymer ?
#
loop_
_entity_poly.entity_id
_entity_poly.type
_entity_poly.pdbx_seq_one_letter_code
_entity_poly.pdbx_strand_id
1 'polypeptide(L)'
;MVTLHVALTSFQIGTFDPLPNTRNEKLVALNYGRLKYWIGERDAHISVPVLELLGLSGLFPIHPKTFIRARNNRELLESQSALPASEKASEDVK
;
A
#
# COMPACT_ATOMS: atom_id res chain seq x y z
N MET A 1 -4.15 16.86 7.73
CA MET A 1 -5.33 16.21 8.33
C MET A 1 -6.48 16.33 7.33
N VAL A 2 -6.58 15.39 6.39
CA VAL A 2 -7.63 15.43 5.35
C VAL A 2 -8.81 14.61 5.88
N THR A 3 -9.81 15.31 6.40
CA THR A 3 -11.07 14.68 6.82
C THR A 3 -11.90 14.41 5.57
N LEU A 4 -11.70 13.22 4.97
CA LEU A 4 -12.57 12.71 3.91
C LEU A 4 -13.94 12.36 4.52
N HIS A 5 -14.95 13.16 4.19
CA HIS A 5 -16.34 12.87 4.46
C HIS A 5 -16.90 11.91 3.40
N VAL A 6 -17.79 11.02 3.88
CA VAL A 6 -18.71 10.10 3.17
C VAL A 6 -18.18 8.71 2.84
N ALA A 7 -18.52 7.76 3.71
CA ALA A 7 -19.26 6.54 3.36
C ALA A 7 -19.83 5.96 4.66
N LEU A 8 -21.09 5.50 4.66
CA LEU A 8 -21.67 4.70 5.74
C LEU A 8 -20.87 3.41 5.91
N THR A 9 -19.74 3.50 6.59
CA THR A 9 -19.02 2.32 7.06
C THR A 9 -19.79 1.85 8.28
N SER A 10 -20.37 0.65 8.20
CA SER A 10 -21.10 0.06 9.32
C SER A 10 -20.18 -0.12 10.54
N PHE A 11 -18.86 -0.12 10.35
CA PHE A 11 -17.86 -0.20 11.41
C PHE A 11 -16.46 0.16 10.88
N GLN A 12 -15.65 0.78 11.74
CA GLN A 12 -14.22 0.99 11.52
C GLN A 12 -13.41 -0.22 11.98
N ILE A 13 -12.57 -0.78 11.10
CA ILE A 13 -11.66 -1.91 11.39
C ILE A 13 -10.22 -1.44 11.62
N GLY A 14 -9.84 -0.31 11.04
CA GLY A 14 -8.46 0.17 11.04
C GLY A 14 -8.29 1.50 10.32
N THR A 15 -7.03 1.95 10.23
CA THR A 15 -6.61 3.17 9.55
C THR A 15 -5.29 2.94 8.83
N PHE A 16 -5.13 3.54 7.65
CA PHE A 16 -3.91 3.47 6.85
C PHE A 16 -3.44 4.89 6.51
N ASP A 17 -2.19 5.21 6.84
CA ASP A 17 -1.54 6.45 6.41
C ASP A 17 -0.57 6.16 5.24
N PRO A 18 -0.87 6.63 4.02
CA PRO A 18 -0.01 6.41 2.87
C PRO A 18 1.26 7.26 2.89
N LEU A 19 1.28 8.37 3.62
CA LEU A 19 2.40 9.31 3.65
C LEU A 19 3.45 8.83 4.65
N PRO A 20 4.75 8.79 4.27
CA PRO A 20 5.80 8.43 5.20
C PRO A 20 5.94 9.49 6.29
N ASN A 21 6.11 9.02 7.53
CA ASN A 21 6.40 9.89 8.67
C ASN A 21 7.87 10.39 8.64
N THR A 22 8.28 11.13 9.66
CA THR A 22 9.67 11.61 9.82
C THR A 22 10.71 10.48 9.92
N ARG A 23 10.28 9.25 10.22
CA ARG A 23 11.10 8.04 10.25
C ARG A 23 11.02 7.21 8.97
N ASN A 24 10.36 7.74 7.93
CA ASN A 24 10.13 7.07 6.65
C ASN A 24 9.30 5.77 6.76
N GLU A 25 8.42 5.69 7.76
CA GLU A 25 7.53 4.55 7.98
C GLU A 25 6.10 4.91 7.54
N LYS A 26 5.39 3.94 6.96
CA LYS A 26 3.94 4.05 6.66
C LYS A 26 3.16 3.32 7.73
N LEU A 27 2.22 4.03 8.36
CA LEU A 27 1.51 3.50 9.52
C LEU A 27 0.23 2.79 9.11
N VAL A 28 0.03 1.59 9.65
CA VAL A 28 -1.17 0.77 9.43
C VAL A 28 -1.66 0.26 10.78
N ALA A 29 -2.88 0.65 11.17
CA ALA A 29 -3.54 0.14 12.36
C ALA A 29 -4.69 -0.78 11.94
N LEU A 30 -4.71 -2.01 12.47
CA LEU A 30 -5.72 -3.02 12.13
C LEU A 30 -6.21 -3.75 13.38
N ASN A 31 -7.52 -3.90 13.51
CA ASN A 31 -8.13 -4.74 14.54
C ASN A 31 -8.32 -6.17 14.04
N TYR A 32 -7.40 -7.07 14.40
CA TYR A 32 -7.45 -8.48 13.98
C TYR A 32 -8.69 -9.23 14.48
N GLY A 33 -9.19 -8.92 15.68
CA GLY A 33 -10.37 -9.59 16.25
C GLY A 33 -11.62 -9.33 15.42
N ARG A 34 -11.87 -8.06 15.10
CA ARG A 34 -12.98 -7.68 14.22
C ARG A 34 -12.77 -8.20 12.80
N LEU A 35 -11.56 -8.08 12.26
CA LEU A 35 -11.26 -8.53 10.92
C LEU A 35 -11.58 -10.03 10.74
N LYS A 36 -11.17 -10.89 11.69
CA LYS A 36 -11.49 -12.33 11.66
C LYS A 36 -13.00 -12.59 11.73
N TYR A 37 -13.73 -11.88 12.58
CA TYR A 37 -15.18 -12.01 12.69
C TYR A 37 -15.89 -11.70 11.36
N TRP A 38 -15.52 -10.59 10.70
CA TRP A 38 -16.17 -10.19 9.46
C TRP A 38 -15.83 -11.09 8.27
N ILE A 39 -14.58 -11.59 8.21
CA ILE A 39 -14.17 -12.53 7.17
C ILE A 39 -14.81 -13.91 7.39
N GLY A 40 -14.80 -14.41 8.63
CA GLY A 40 -15.25 -15.77 8.94
C GLY A 40 -16.76 -15.92 9.08
N GLU A 41 -17.41 -15.05 9.86
CA GLU A 41 -18.83 -15.18 10.22
C GLU A 41 -19.76 -14.50 9.22
N ARG A 42 -19.28 -13.42 8.57
CA ARG A 42 -20.09 -12.55 7.72
C ARG A 42 -19.70 -12.62 6.25
N ASP A 43 -18.78 -13.52 5.88
CA ASP A 43 -18.27 -13.74 4.53
C ASP A 43 -17.93 -12.43 3.79
N ALA A 44 -17.28 -11.50 4.48
CA ALA A 44 -16.97 -10.20 3.91
C ALA A 44 -15.86 -10.30 2.85
N HIS A 45 -16.17 -9.86 1.63
CA HIS A 45 -15.18 -9.76 0.56
C HIS A 45 -14.15 -8.65 0.82
N ILE A 46 -12.87 -8.98 0.63
CA ILE A 46 -11.74 -8.08 0.86
C ILE A 46 -11.24 -7.53 -0.48
N SER A 47 -10.98 -6.23 -0.55
CA SER A 47 -10.39 -5.63 -1.74
C SER A 47 -8.93 -6.04 -1.92
N VAL A 48 -8.48 -6.12 -3.17
CA VAL A 48 -7.08 -6.47 -3.53
C VAL A 48 -6.02 -5.65 -2.78
N PRO A 49 -6.10 -4.30 -2.66
CA PRO A 49 -5.08 -3.55 -1.93
C PRO A 49 -5.03 -3.90 -0.43
N VAL A 50 -6.17 -4.25 0.18
CA VAL A 50 -6.20 -4.69 1.59
C VAL A 50 -5.59 -6.09 1.71
N LEU A 51 -5.83 -6.99 0.76
CA LEU A 51 -5.16 -8.31 0.72
C LEU A 51 -3.63 -8.18 0.59
N GLU A 52 -3.13 -7.25 -0.22
CA GLU A 52 -1.70 -6.96 -0.29
C GLU A 52 -1.15 -6.50 1.07
N LEU A 53 -1.85 -5.59 1.78
CA LEU A 53 -1.46 -5.12 3.11
C LEU A 53 -1.48 -6.25 4.14
N LEU A 54 -2.52 -7.08 4.14
CA LEU A 54 -2.62 -8.20 5.08
C LEU A 54 -1.57 -9.28 4.78
N GLY A 55 -1.20 -9.45 3.51
CA GLY A 55 -0.09 -10.28 3.07
C GLY A 55 1.26 -9.79 3.62
N LEU A 56 1.50 -8.48 3.57
CA LEU A 56 2.70 -7.86 4.17
C LEU A 56 2.71 -7.95 5.70
N SER A 57 1.53 -7.95 6.35
CA SER A 57 1.41 -8.10 7.81
C SER A 57 1.65 -9.53 8.31
N GLY A 58 1.70 -10.52 7.41
CA GLY A 58 1.82 -11.94 7.75
C GLY A 58 0.52 -12.62 8.17
N LEU A 59 -0.63 -11.95 8.09
CA LEU A 59 -1.94 -12.57 8.37
C LEU A 59 -2.40 -13.48 7.22
N PHE A 60 -2.16 -13.06 5.98
CA PHE A 60 -2.44 -13.82 4.77
C PHE A 60 -1.13 -14.10 4.01
N PRO A 61 -1.12 -15.05 3.05
CA PRO A 61 -0.03 -15.17 2.10
C PRO A 61 0.13 -13.89 1.26
N ILE A 62 1.35 -13.65 0.79
CA ILE A 62 1.64 -12.51 -0.10
C ILE A 62 0.82 -12.65 -1.39
N HIS A 63 0.08 -11.60 -1.73
CA HIS A 63 -0.77 -11.60 -2.91
C HIS A 63 0.06 -11.65 -4.22
N PRO A 64 -0.32 -12.44 -5.24
CA PRO A 64 0.45 -12.59 -6.49
C PRO A 64 0.77 -11.27 -7.20
N LYS A 65 -0.15 -10.30 -7.14
CA LYS A 65 0.04 -8.96 -7.71
C LYS A 65 1.24 -8.22 -7.11
N THR A 66 1.59 -8.49 -5.86
CA THR A 66 2.78 -7.94 -5.21
C THR A 66 4.06 -8.46 -5.88
N PHE A 67 4.13 -9.74 -6.22
CA PHE A 67 5.28 -10.32 -6.94
C PHE A 67 5.40 -9.76 -8.36
N ILE A 68 4.29 -9.64 -9.08
CA ILE A 68 4.28 -9.07 -10.44
C ILE A 68 4.76 -7.61 -10.39
N ARG A 69 4.24 -6.80 -9.46
CA ARG A 69 4.69 -5.41 -9.28
C ARG A 69 6.17 -5.33 -8.93
N ALA A 70 6.66 -6.22 -8.06
CA ALA A 70 8.07 -6.25 -7.70
C ALA A 70 8.97 -6.59 -8.91
N ARG A 71 8.56 -7.53 -9.77
CA ARG A 71 9.29 -7.85 -11.01
C ARG A 71 9.32 -6.65 -11.95
N ASN A 72 8.17 -6.07 -12.27
CA ASN A 72 8.08 -4.93 -13.18
C ASN A 72 8.91 -3.73 -12.67
N ASN A 73 8.91 -3.50 -11.35
CA ASN A 73 9.73 -2.44 -10.76
C ASN A 73 11.23 -2.69 -10.94
N ARG A 74 11.70 -3.94 -10.89
CA ARG A 74 13.11 -4.27 -11.15
C ARG A 74 13.49 -4.00 -12.61
N GLU A 75 12.66 -4.46 -13.55
CA GLU A 75 12.86 -4.24 -14.99
C GLU A 75 12.87 -2.73 -15.34
N LEU A 76 11.99 -1.94 -14.71
CA LEU A 76 11.96 -0.48 -14.87
C LEU A 76 13.21 0.21 -14.31
N LEU A 77 13.70 -0.23 -13.16
CA LEU A 77 14.93 0.31 -12.57
C LEU A 77 16.16 -0.01 -13.42
N GLU A 78 16.25 -1.22 -13.96
CA GLU A 78 17.30 -1.63 -14.89
C GLU A 78 17.26 -0.78 -16.16
N SER A 79 16.08 -0.62 -16.76
CA SER A 79 15.87 0.20 -17.96
C SER A 79 16.20 1.68 -17.72
N GLN A 80 15.85 2.23 -16.57
CA GLN A 80 16.19 3.62 -16.20
C GLN A 80 17.68 3.81 -15.90
N SER A 81 18.34 2.81 -15.32
CA SER A 81 19.79 2.86 -15.06
C SER A 81 20.63 2.82 -16.34
N ALA A 82 20.08 2.28 -17.43
CA ALA A 82 20.71 2.22 -18.75
C ALA A 82 20.56 3.52 -19.57
N LEU A 83 19.71 4.47 -19.14
CA LEU A 83 19.59 5.80 -19.74
C LEU A 83 20.41 6.81 -18.92
N PRO A 84 21.59 7.24 -19.38
CA PRO A 84 22.47 8.09 -18.58
C PRO A 84 21.97 9.54 -18.52
N ALA A 85 21.86 10.07 -17.30
CA ALA A 85 22.35 11.38 -16.84
C ALA A 85 22.14 12.66 -17.69
N SER A 86 21.22 12.71 -18.67
CA SER A 86 21.10 13.88 -19.56
C SER A 86 20.10 14.96 -19.12
N GLU A 87 19.29 14.78 -18.08
CA GLU A 87 18.19 15.74 -17.79
C GLU A 87 18.25 16.42 -16.41
N LYS A 88 19.27 16.15 -15.58
CA LYS A 88 19.40 16.78 -14.24
C LYS A 88 20.22 18.08 -14.20
N ALA A 89 20.55 18.68 -15.35
CA ALA A 89 21.43 19.87 -15.41
C ALA A 89 20.77 21.18 -15.90
N SER A 90 19.47 21.21 -16.22
CA SER A 90 18.85 22.39 -16.86
C SER A 90 17.78 23.14 -16.04
N GLU A 91 17.53 22.81 -14.77
CA GLU A 91 16.49 23.50 -13.96
C GLU A 91 17.02 24.37 -12.80
N ASP A 92 18.34 24.52 -12.61
CA ASP A 92 18.92 25.35 -11.53
C ASP A 92 19.42 26.75 -11.96
N VAL A 93 18.93 27.30 -13.09
CA VAL A 93 19.15 28.73 -13.42
C VAL A 93 17.91 29.34 -14.05
N LYS A 94 17.04 29.93 -13.22
CA LYS A 94 16.51 31.28 -13.47
C LYS A 94 15.88 31.92 -12.23
#